data_AF-A0A7C9AYU9-F1
#
_entry.id   AF-A0A7C9AYU9-F1
#
_cell.length_a   1.000
_cell.length_b   1.000
_cell.length_c   1.000
_cell.angle_alpha   90.00
_cell.angle_beta   90.00
_cell.angle_gamma   90.00
#
_symmetry.space_group_name_H-M   'P 1'
#
loop_
_entity.id
_entity.type
_entity.pdbx_description
1 polymer ?
#
loop_
_entity_poly.entity_id
_entity_poly.type
_entity_poly.pdbx_seq_one_letter_code
_entity_poly.pdbx_strand_id
1 'polypeptide(L)'
;SISFSALISKLSSLMDDSISLFKYQLPGEDLDALISVSNDDDLQHLMYEYDRLYRASPKPVRFRLFLFPGHSSRFGSGSSDHDPDRFVEALNSGSAPASVNKVDFLFGLDNKGQIQPDKVIGSDAQIEARIQELNQLK
;
A
#
# COMPACT_ATOMS: atom_id res chain seq x y z
N SER A 1 -17.55 -1.81 -20.45
CA SER A 1 -16.19 -2.34 -20.58
C SER A 1 -15.24 -1.17 -20.80
N ILE A 2 -14.06 -1.19 -20.19
CA ILE A 2 -12.97 -0.22 -20.42
C ILE A 2 -11.97 -0.86 -21.38
N SER A 3 -11.45 -0.09 -22.35
CA SER A 3 -10.40 -0.57 -23.24
C SER A 3 -9.01 -0.37 -22.64
N PHE A 4 -8.05 -1.18 -23.08
CA PHE A 4 -6.65 -1.12 -22.66
C PHE A 4 -6.06 0.28 -22.90
N SER A 5 -6.28 0.84 -24.10
CA SER A 5 -5.85 2.20 -24.44
C SER A 5 -6.44 3.27 -23.51
N ALA A 6 -7.73 3.17 -23.18
CA ALA A 6 -8.37 4.11 -22.26
C ALA A 6 -7.82 4.00 -20.83
N LEU A 7 -7.51 2.78 -20.38
CA LEU A 7 -6.90 2.56 -19.07
C LEU A 7 -5.48 3.13 -19.00
N ILE A 8 -4.63 2.84 -19.99
CA ILE A 8 -3.27 3.39 -20.09
C ILE A 8 -3.28 4.92 -20.12
N SER A 9 -4.21 5.50 -20.88
CA SER A 9 -4.37 6.97 -20.96
C SER A 9 -4.70 7.58 -19.60
N LYS A 10 -5.63 6.95 -18.86
CA LYS A 10 -5.96 7.38 -17.49
C LYS A 10 -4.77 7.23 -16.55
N LEU A 11 -4.11 6.07 -16.55
CA LEU A 11 -2.93 5.83 -15.70
C LEU A 11 -1.81 6.84 -15.99
N SER A 12 -1.57 7.16 -17.25
CA SER A 12 -0.59 8.15 -17.65
C SER A 12 -0.96 9.56 -17.15
N SER A 13 -2.25 9.91 -17.21
CA SER A 13 -2.76 11.17 -16.66
C SER A 13 -2.67 11.26 -15.14
N LEU A 14 -2.68 10.14 -14.41
CA LEU A 14 -2.56 10.13 -12.95
C LEU A 14 -1.11 10.25 -12.48
N MET A 15 -0.15 9.81 -13.30
CA MET A 15 1.26 9.74 -12.95
C MET A 15 2.09 10.91 -13.52
N ASP A 16 1.46 11.81 -14.26
CA ASP A 16 2.12 12.87 -15.05
C ASP A 16 3.31 12.33 -15.89
N ASP A 17 3.20 11.06 -16.30
CA ASP A 17 4.21 10.35 -17.09
C ASP A 17 3.54 9.36 -18.04
N SER A 18 4.17 9.11 -19.19
CA SER A 18 3.67 8.16 -20.16
C SER A 18 3.88 6.74 -19.65
N ILE A 19 2.82 6.02 -19.32
CA ILE A 19 2.89 4.60 -18.97
C ILE A 19 2.84 3.77 -20.26
N SER A 20 3.82 2.91 -20.50
CA SER A 20 3.83 2.01 -21.67
C SER A 20 3.25 0.64 -21.37
N LEU A 21 3.46 0.16 -20.14
CA LEU A 21 3.09 -1.17 -19.70
C LEU A 21 2.71 -1.13 -18.23
N PHE A 22 1.76 -1.97 -17.85
CA PHE A 22 1.57 -2.31 -16.45
C PHE A 22 1.47 -3.82 -16.27
N LYS A 23 1.79 -4.25 -15.06
CA LYS A 23 1.70 -5.63 -14.63
C LYS A 23 0.90 -5.73 -13.35
N TYR A 24 0.36 -6.90 -13.06
CA TYR A 24 -0.35 -7.16 -11.82
C TYR A 24 0.17 -8.41 -11.11
N GLN A 25 -0.06 -8.46 -9.80
CA GLN A 25 0.31 -9.58 -8.94
C GLN A 25 -0.97 -10.23 -8.38
N LEU A 26 -1.04 -11.56 -8.42
CA LEU A 26 -2.11 -12.29 -7.76
C LEU A 26 -1.85 -12.38 -6.25
N PRO A 27 -2.91 -12.44 -5.41
CA PRO A 27 -2.75 -12.57 -3.98
C PRO A 27 -2.02 -13.87 -3.60
N GLY A 28 -0.98 -13.75 -2.77
CA GLY A 28 -0.20 -14.90 -2.30
C GLY A 28 0.98 -15.28 -3.19
N GLU A 29 1.12 -14.67 -4.37
CA GLU A 29 2.27 -14.85 -5.26
C GLU A 29 3.42 -13.91 -4.89
N ASP A 30 4.63 -14.22 -5.36
CA ASP A 30 5.84 -13.41 -5.17
C ASP A 30 5.99 -12.31 -6.23
N LEU A 31 6.96 -11.40 -6.04
CA LEU A 31 7.20 -10.24 -6.93
C LEU A 31 7.82 -10.63 -8.28
N ASP A 32 8.30 -11.85 -8.44
CA ASP A 32 8.80 -12.40 -9.71
C ASP A 32 7.68 -13.00 -10.57
N ALA A 33 6.50 -13.26 -9.99
CA ALA A 33 5.33 -13.83 -10.66
C ALA A 33 4.35 -12.76 -11.22
N LEU A 34 4.87 -11.65 -11.75
CA LEU A 34 4.03 -10.57 -12.30
C LEU A 34 3.44 -10.92 -13.67
N ILE A 35 2.13 -10.67 -13.81
CA ILE A 35 1.40 -10.89 -15.05
C ILE A 35 1.28 -9.57 -15.81
N SER A 36 1.74 -9.56 -17.06
CA SER A 36 1.74 -8.36 -17.90
C SER A 36 0.41 -8.19 -18.63
N VAL A 37 -0.02 -6.93 -18.79
CA VAL A 37 -1.23 -6.60 -19.56
C VAL A 37 -0.81 -5.78 -20.77
N SER A 38 -1.08 -6.31 -21.96
CA SER A 38 -0.62 -5.74 -23.23
C SER A 38 -1.74 -5.42 -24.22
N ASN A 39 -2.92 -5.98 -24.01
CA ASN A 39 -4.05 -5.87 -24.92
C ASN A 39 -5.41 -5.91 -24.17
N ASP A 40 -6.51 -5.76 -24.90
CA ASP A 40 -7.86 -5.77 -24.33
C ASP A 40 -8.26 -7.13 -23.75
N ASP A 41 -7.78 -8.25 -24.31
CA ASP A 41 -8.06 -9.60 -23.80
C ASP A 41 -7.37 -9.81 -22.44
N ASP A 42 -6.11 -9.43 -22.31
CA ASP A 42 -5.37 -9.44 -21.04
C ASP A 42 -6.08 -8.57 -19.99
N LEU A 43 -6.61 -7.42 -20.42
CA LEU A 43 -7.38 -6.53 -19.53
C LEU A 43 -8.69 -7.17 -19.10
N GLN A 44 -9.40 -7.89 -19.98
CA GLN A 44 -10.59 -8.64 -19.57
C GLN A 44 -10.21 -9.70 -18.53
N HIS A 45 -9.14 -10.46 -18.76
CA HIS A 45 -8.67 -11.45 -17.77
C HIS A 45 -8.38 -10.79 -16.41
N LEU A 46 -7.71 -9.62 -16.40
CA LEU A 46 -7.47 -8.87 -15.18
C LEU A 46 -8.77 -8.46 -14.47
N MET A 47 -9.78 -7.98 -15.21
CA MET A 47 -11.07 -7.60 -14.64
C MET A 47 -11.83 -8.80 -14.07
N TYR A 48 -11.77 -9.96 -14.73
CA TYR A 48 -12.35 -11.22 -14.22
C TYR A 48 -11.67 -11.68 -12.94
N GLU A 49 -10.33 -11.61 -12.89
CA GLU A 49 -9.55 -11.91 -11.69
C GLU A 49 -9.95 -10.99 -10.52
N TYR A 50 -10.06 -9.69 -10.79
CA TYR A 50 -10.49 -8.70 -9.79
C TYR A 50 -11.89 -9.00 -9.24
N ASP A 51 -12.88 -9.26 -10.10
CA ASP A 51 -14.24 -9.58 -9.66
C ASP A 51 -14.31 -10.86 -8.84
N ARG A 52 -13.56 -11.90 -9.27
CA ARG A 52 -13.47 -13.16 -8.53
C ARG A 52 -12.90 -12.94 -7.13
N LEU A 53 -11.84 -12.16 -7.00
CA LEU A 53 -11.21 -11.85 -5.72
C LEU A 53 -12.12 -11.01 -4.81
N TYR A 54 -12.84 -10.06 -5.40
CA TYR A 54 -13.81 -9.23 -4.67
C TYR A 54 -14.96 -10.06 -4.09
N ARG A 55 -15.43 -11.08 -4.83
CA ARG A 55 -16.54 -11.95 -4.40
C ARG A 55 -16.12 -13.08 -3.47
N ALA A 56 -14.88 -13.54 -3.56
CA ALA A 56 -14.39 -14.71 -2.80
C ALA A 56 -14.26 -14.45 -1.30
N SER A 57 -14.15 -13.20 -0.86
CA SER A 57 -13.91 -12.86 0.55
C SER A 57 -14.69 -11.61 0.94
N PRO A 58 -15.31 -11.59 2.14
CA PRO A 58 -15.88 -10.37 2.70
C PRO A 58 -14.81 -9.33 3.07
N LYS A 59 -13.53 -9.72 3.08
CA LYS A 59 -12.38 -8.81 3.22
C LYS A 59 -11.90 -8.40 1.83
N PRO A 60 -11.73 -7.09 1.56
CA PRO A 60 -11.26 -6.59 0.28
C PRO A 60 -9.86 -7.12 -0.01
N VAL A 61 -9.74 -7.96 -1.03
CA VAL A 61 -8.46 -8.43 -1.53
C VAL A 61 -7.84 -7.31 -2.37
N ARG A 62 -6.58 -6.96 -2.09
CA ARG A 62 -5.89 -5.87 -2.79
C ARG A 62 -5.21 -6.39 -4.04
N PHE A 63 -5.72 -5.95 -5.19
CA PHE A 63 -5.09 -6.15 -6.47
C PHE A 63 -3.93 -5.15 -6.63
N ARG A 64 -2.70 -5.64 -6.75
CA ARG A 64 -1.51 -4.77 -6.89
C ARG A 64 -1.19 -4.57 -8.36
N LEU A 65 -1.00 -3.31 -8.75
CA LEU A 65 -0.59 -2.92 -10.10
C LEU A 65 0.80 -2.28 -10.04
N PHE A 66 1.67 -2.70 -10.94
CA PHE A 66 3.01 -2.17 -11.14
C PHE A 66 3.04 -1.44 -12.46
N LEU A 67 3.30 -0.14 -12.42
CA LEU A 67 3.32 0.72 -13.60
C LEU A 67 4.75 0.90 -14.07
N PHE A 68 4.99 0.71 -15.36
CA PHE A 68 6.29 0.90 -15.98
C PHE A 68 6.19 2.07 -16.96
N PRO A 69 6.94 3.16 -16.72
CA PRO A 69 7.01 4.26 -17.66
C PRO A 69 7.46 3.76 -19.03
N GLY A 70 6.83 4.30 -20.07
CA GLY A 70 7.44 4.33 -21.39
C GLY A 70 8.79 5.02 -21.28
N HIS A 71 9.72 4.62 -22.15
CA HIS A 71 11.08 5.14 -22.27
C HIS A 71 11.11 6.65 -22.61
N SER A 72 10.49 7.50 -21.80
CA SER A 72 10.90 8.88 -21.67
C SER A 72 12.06 8.88 -20.68
N SER A 73 13.14 9.55 -21.04
CA SER A 73 14.45 9.60 -20.41
C SER A 73 14.49 10.16 -18.97
N ARG A 74 13.50 9.88 -18.12
CA ARG A 74 13.41 10.36 -16.74
C ARG A 74 14.15 9.50 -15.73
N PHE A 75 14.56 8.29 -16.08
CA PHE A 75 15.54 7.52 -15.30
C PHE A 75 16.99 8.07 -15.47
N GLY A 76 17.16 9.19 -16.17
CA GLY A 76 18.46 9.80 -16.48
C GLY A 76 18.63 11.26 -16.03
N SER A 77 17.94 11.73 -14.99
CA SER A 77 18.24 13.02 -14.36
C SER A 77 18.69 12.86 -12.91
N GLY A 78 19.71 12.04 -12.70
CA GLY A 78 20.71 12.36 -11.69
C GLY A 78 21.89 12.90 -12.47
N SER A 79 22.17 14.20 -12.37
CA SER A 79 23.50 14.69 -12.66
C SER A 79 24.49 13.77 -11.96
N SER A 80 25.46 13.27 -12.70
CA SER A 80 26.66 12.63 -12.18
C SER A 80 27.54 13.66 -11.48
N ASP A 81 26.98 14.42 -10.54
CA ASP A 81 27.72 15.08 -9.48
C ASP A 81 27.65 14.13 -8.28
N HIS A 82 28.54 13.14 -8.32
CA HIS A 82 28.81 12.29 -7.18
C HIS A 82 29.42 13.14 -6.08
N ASP A 83 28.58 13.62 -5.16
CA ASP A 83 29.05 14.03 -3.83
C ASP A 83 28.96 12.78 -2.92
N PRO A 84 30.07 12.04 -2.72
CA PRO A 84 30.06 10.80 -1.95
C PRO A 84 29.65 11.02 -0.49
N ASP A 85 29.79 12.25 0.02
CA ASP A 85 29.51 12.59 1.42
C ASP A 85 28.02 12.54 1.73
N ARG A 86 27.16 12.89 0.77
CA ARG A 86 25.69 12.86 0.93
C ARG A 86 25.14 11.45 1.07
N PHE A 87 25.75 10.48 0.41
CA PHE A 87 25.37 9.07 0.52
C PHE A 87 25.77 8.50 1.89
N VAL A 88 26.94 8.88 2.40
CA VAL A 88 27.44 8.44 3.71
C VAL A 88 26.62 9.03 4.86
N GLU A 89 26.15 10.28 4.74
CA GLU A 89 25.27 10.92 5.73
C GLU A 89 23.90 10.23 5.82
N ALA A 90 23.34 9.81 4.69
CA ALA A 90 22.08 9.08 4.65
C ALA A 90 22.17 7.69 5.34
N LEU A 91 23.30 6.99 5.21
CA LEU A 91 23.50 5.68 5.85
C LEU A 91 23.75 5.77 7.36
N ASN A 92 24.36 6.86 7.82
CA ASN A 92 24.67 7.06 9.23
C ASN A 92 23.47 7.55 10.07
N SER A 93 22.37 7.98 9.43
CA SER A 93 21.26 8.67 10.11
C SER A 93 20.09 7.80 10.59
N GLY A 94 20.14 6.47 10.52
CA GLY A 94 19.21 5.68 11.33
C GLY A 94 18.90 4.27 10.86
N SER A 95 19.38 3.31 11.65
CA SER A 95 18.72 2.05 12.01
C SER A 95 17.74 1.50 10.97
N ALA A 96 18.24 0.67 10.05
CA ALA A 96 17.39 -0.21 9.26
C ALA A 96 16.66 -1.20 10.20
N PRO A 97 15.31 -1.18 10.30
CA PRO A 97 14.62 -2.29 10.90
C PRO A 97 14.61 -3.44 9.90
N ALA A 98 14.96 -4.63 10.41
CA ALA A 98 14.89 -5.90 9.69
C ALA A 98 13.57 -6.04 8.92
N SER A 99 13.68 -6.65 7.74
CA SER A 99 12.62 -6.97 6.79
C SER A 99 11.47 -7.73 7.46
N VAL A 100 10.48 -6.96 7.90
CA VAL A 100 9.08 -7.39 7.99
C VAL A 100 8.39 -6.54 6.94
N ASN A 101 7.55 -7.13 6.08
CA ASN A 101 6.86 -6.46 4.97
C ASN A 101 6.07 -5.24 5.46
N LYS A 102 6.74 -4.11 5.67
CA LYS A 102 6.21 -2.88 6.27
C LYS A 102 5.14 -2.25 5.38
N VAL A 103 5.14 -2.61 4.10
CA VAL A 103 4.09 -2.27 3.15
C VAL A 103 2.73 -2.80 3.61
N ASP A 104 2.67 -3.98 4.22
CA ASP A 104 1.42 -4.56 4.67
C ASP A 104 0.85 -3.77 5.86
N PHE A 105 1.69 -3.41 6.84
CA PHE A 105 1.31 -2.57 7.98
C PHE A 105 0.91 -1.15 7.57
N LEU A 106 1.65 -0.55 6.64
CA LEU A 106 1.39 0.81 6.15
C LEU A 106 0.01 0.95 5.52
N PHE A 107 -0.52 -0.14 4.98
CA PHE A 107 -1.84 -0.18 4.34
C PHE A 107 -2.87 -1.00 5.13
N GLY A 108 -2.59 -1.33 6.39
CA GLY A 108 -3.53 -2.04 7.27
C GLY A 108 -3.88 -3.47 6.85
N LEU A 109 -2.95 -4.19 6.21
CA LEU A 109 -3.13 -5.57 5.75
C LEU A 109 -2.96 -6.60 6.89
N ASP A 110 -2.20 -6.24 7.93
CA ASP A 110 -1.98 -7.09 9.10
C ASP A 110 -3.13 -6.97 10.09
N ASN A 111 -4.15 -7.81 9.92
CA ASN A 111 -5.11 -8.09 11.00
C ASN A 111 -4.52 -9.05 12.04
N LYS A 112 -3.25 -8.88 12.44
CA LYS A 112 -2.88 -9.29 13.80
C LYS A 112 -3.46 -8.22 14.70
N GLY A 113 -4.67 -8.45 15.18
CA GLY A 113 -5.36 -7.63 16.16
C GLY A 113 -4.58 -7.55 17.48
N GLN A 114 -3.49 -6.80 17.48
CA GLN A 114 -2.75 -6.33 18.62
C GLN A 114 -2.29 -4.91 18.30
N ILE A 115 -3.27 -4.00 18.20
CA ILE A 115 -3.09 -2.72 18.88
C ILE A 115 -2.79 -3.13 20.32
N GLN A 116 -1.59 -2.87 20.81
CA GLN A 116 -1.28 -3.05 22.23
C GLN A 116 -2.42 -2.40 23.02
N PRO A 117 -2.99 -3.05 24.05
CA PRO A 117 -3.92 -2.37 24.94
C PRO A 117 -3.12 -1.29 25.68
N ASP A 118 -2.97 -0.11 25.07
CA ASP A 118 -2.45 1.06 25.75
C ASP A 118 -3.51 1.44 26.78
N LYS A 119 -3.25 0.92 27.98
CA LYS A 119 -3.57 1.49 29.28
C LYS A 119 -5.06 1.73 29.51
N VAL A 120 -5.65 0.80 30.25
CA VAL A 120 -6.86 1.00 31.06
C VAL A 120 -6.83 2.39 31.69
N ILE A 121 -7.65 3.32 31.18
CA ILE A 121 -7.93 4.58 31.87
C ILE A 121 -9.37 4.48 32.35
N GLY A 122 -9.48 4.19 33.65
CA GLY A 122 -10.74 4.08 34.38
C GLY A 122 -10.97 2.66 34.88
N SER A 123 -10.30 2.26 35.95
CA SER A 123 -10.81 1.15 36.77
C SER A 123 -12.22 1.50 37.23
N ASP A 124 -13.17 0.57 37.18
CA ASP A 124 -14.57 0.75 37.61
C ASP A 124 -14.69 1.43 38.98
N ALA A 125 -13.73 1.20 39.89
CA ALA A 125 -13.63 1.86 41.18
C ALA A 125 -13.58 3.40 41.11
N GLN A 126 -12.99 3.97 40.06
CA GLN A 126 -12.91 5.42 39.86
C GLN A 126 -14.25 6.01 39.41
N ILE A 127 -15.05 5.22 38.67
CA ILE A 127 -16.38 5.60 38.21
C ILE A 127 -17.37 5.54 39.38
N GLU A 128 -17.30 4.48 40.21
CA GLU A 128 -18.16 4.37 41.40
C GLU A 128 -17.86 5.45 42.44
N ALA A 129 -16.59 5.78 42.67
CA ALA A 129 -16.22 6.89 43.56
C ALA A 129 -16.83 8.22 43.11
N ARG A 130 -16.87 8.48 41.80
CA ARG A 130 -17.46 9.70 41.22
C ARG A 130 -18.99 9.73 41.37
N ILE A 131 -19.66 8.59 41.23
CA ILE A 131 -21.11 8.45 41.41
C ILE A 131 -21.48 8.69 42.88
N GLN A 132 -20.67 8.18 43.82
CA GLN A 132 -20.92 8.34 45.25
C GLN A 132 -20.67 9.77 45.73
N GLU A 133 -19.70 10.47 45.15
CA GLU A 133 -19.45 11.90 45.39
C GLU A 133 -20.63 12.77 44.92
N LEU A 134 -21.21 12.48 43.75
CA LEU A 134 -22.36 13.22 43.21
C LEU A 134 -23.65 13.02 44.01
N ASN A 135 -23.82 11.88 44.70
CA ASN A 135 -24.96 11.64 45.57
C ASN A 135 -24.86 12.33 46.94
N GLN A 136 -23.69 12.82 47.33
CA GLN A 136 -23.52 13.60 48.58
C GLN A 136 -23.72 15.11 48.39
N LEU A 137 -23.92 15.56 47.15
CA LEU A 137 -24.15 16.96 46.78
C LEU A 137 -25.63 17.29 46.51
N LYS A 138 -26.54 16.39 46.90
CA LYS A 138 -28.00 16.63 46.95
C LYS A 138 -28.47 16.61 48.39
#